data_AF-A0A432FUN9-F1
#
_entry.id   AF-A0A432FUN9-F1
#
_cell.length_a   1.000
_cell.length_b   1.000
_cell.length_c   1.000
_cell.angle_alpha   90.00
_cell.angle_beta   90.00
_cell.angle_gamma   90.00
#
_symmetry.space_group_name_H-M   'P 1'
#
loop_
_entity.id
_entity.type
_entity.pdbx_description
1 polymer ?
#
loop_
_entity_poly.entity_id
_entity_poly.type
_entity_poly.pdbx_seq_one_letter_code
_entity_poly.pdbx_strand_id
1 'polypeptide(L)'
;MLQRILLSLLLILLSPLALQAAPGGASPLAIKASELKQIGKIREQVEKDSTLSEEQKKPILALYDEASDWVNRARTSAEQTKLLIRQRTEAPRTTASIRKALAKGLKEKPLDMARLKKKPLPELVQLVATEKANLDSREARVSELEQKLASDSQRPDAARKRLAEAKQELEALQKKLESQPKEADPLQRARHWRDKAHALALQNEIRMLEQELLTLPAQRALDEAMYEEAKARSKLAEARVEKLEELLNERRRKEVEKLSRAEEAAQQAVAGKSPLLEQVAAENTALSDQLAAALQELEEASSRDNKLKERAKWIQEMYQTTREKVKVAGMSGALGLVLLEQRNQLPDLRRLKRDMADIHKRITDTTLRQIRHREALRDLSDGRNVVIEWPEGMSEKERKRLEPQLRKLLERKRELLKKLVNLDNEQLKALAELEVAMQELVNSVQEFDAYLAEHLLWVRNTRTIHLSDLARLPEELHTLFDPRPWMEV
;
A
#
# COMPACT_ATOMS: atom_id res chain seq x y z
N MET A 1 28.64 57.98 -47.70
CA MET A 1 29.47 59.07 -47.17
C MET A 1 29.30 59.11 -45.67
N LEU A 2 30.38 59.28 -44.89
CA LEU A 2 30.47 59.74 -43.48
C LEU A 2 29.47 59.15 -42.44
N GLN A 3 29.88 58.56 -41.30
CA GLN A 3 31.16 58.59 -40.60
C GLN A 3 31.64 57.18 -40.19
N ARG A 4 32.95 56.97 -40.35
CA ARG A 4 33.78 56.00 -39.61
C ARG A 4 34.72 56.81 -38.69
N ILE A 5 35.43 56.09 -37.81
CA ILE A 5 36.66 56.51 -37.07
C ILE A 5 36.42 57.23 -35.72
N LEU A 6 37.23 56.85 -34.71
CA LEU A 6 37.32 57.31 -33.30
C LEU A 6 36.12 56.91 -32.39
N LEU A 7 36.22 56.17 -31.27
CA LEU A 7 37.28 55.36 -30.64
C LEU A 7 36.76 53.91 -30.48
N SER A 8 37.52 52.81 -30.39
CA SER A 8 38.98 52.54 -30.41
C SER A 8 39.82 52.51 -29.11
N LEU A 9 39.25 52.30 -27.90
CA LEU A 9 40.03 51.76 -26.75
C LEU A 9 39.16 51.13 -25.62
N LEU A 10 38.85 49.82 -25.72
CA LEU A 10 38.87 48.87 -24.58
C LEU A 10 38.63 47.43 -25.07
N LEU A 11 39.72 46.72 -25.36
CA LEU A 11 39.67 45.33 -25.83
C LEU A 11 40.04 44.40 -24.67
N ILE A 12 39.07 44.11 -23.79
CA ILE A 12 39.25 43.21 -22.64
C ILE A 12 38.16 42.13 -22.65
N LEU A 13 38.55 40.96 -23.17
CA LEU A 13 38.20 39.62 -22.68
C LEU A 13 36.75 39.38 -22.17
N LEU A 14 35.86 39.01 -23.09
CA LEU A 14 34.81 38.02 -22.82
C LEU A 14 34.84 36.91 -23.89
N SER A 15 35.80 36.00 -23.76
CA SER A 15 35.72 34.69 -24.41
C SER A 15 34.67 33.83 -23.72
N PRO A 16 33.90 33.00 -24.46
CA PRO A 16 32.98 32.06 -23.82
C PRO A 16 33.76 31.07 -22.96
N LEU A 17 33.23 30.76 -21.77
CA LEU A 17 33.81 29.77 -20.87
C LEU A 17 33.57 28.36 -21.44
N ALA A 18 34.38 27.99 -22.45
CA ALA A 18 34.51 26.61 -22.88
C ALA A 18 35.02 25.81 -21.68
N LEU A 19 34.19 24.91 -21.17
CA LEU A 19 34.54 23.99 -20.10
C LEU A 19 35.57 22.98 -20.62
N GLN A 20 36.83 23.41 -20.72
CA GLN A 20 37.94 22.54 -21.05
C GLN A 20 38.02 21.45 -19.98
N ALA A 21 37.72 20.22 -20.38
CA ALA A 21 38.06 19.05 -19.61
C ALA A 21 39.59 19.04 -19.42
N ALA A 22 40.04 19.37 -18.21
CA ALA A 22 41.46 19.38 -17.89
C ALA A 22 42.04 17.97 -18.15
N PRO A 23 43.10 17.84 -18.96
CA PRO A 23 43.67 16.54 -19.26
C PRO A 23 44.32 15.96 -17.99
N GLY A 24 43.79 14.83 -17.53
CA GLY A 24 44.44 13.88 -16.63
C GLY A 24 45.41 14.45 -15.59
N GLY A 25 44.89 15.17 -14.59
CA GLY A 25 45.63 15.33 -13.34
C GLY A 25 45.95 13.94 -12.78
N ALA A 26 47.23 13.58 -12.75
CA ALA A 26 47.66 12.22 -12.41
C ALA A 26 47.20 11.86 -10.99
N SER A 27 46.39 10.81 -10.83
CA SER A 27 46.05 10.28 -9.50
C SER A 27 47.33 9.91 -8.75
N PRO A 28 47.62 10.51 -7.58
CA PRO A 28 48.65 9.99 -6.69
C PRO A 28 48.20 8.61 -6.23
N LEU A 29 49.05 7.61 -6.44
CA LEU A 29 48.82 6.21 -6.06
C LEU A 29 47.58 5.56 -6.73
N ALA A 30 47.73 5.16 -8.00
CA ALA A 30 46.88 4.16 -8.62
C ALA A 30 47.14 2.76 -8.02
N ILE A 31 46.68 2.54 -6.78
CA ILE A 31 46.82 1.27 -6.05
C ILE A 31 46.10 0.17 -6.84
N LYS A 32 46.85 -0.75 -7.46
CA LYS A 32 46.24 -1.79 -8.28
C LYS A 32 45.75 -2.93 -7.40
N ALA A 33 44.50 -3.36 -7.61
CA ALA A 33 43.95 -4.52 -6.90
C ALA A 33 44.78 -5.82 -7.11
N SER A 34 45.63 -5.89 -8.13
CA SER A 34 46.61 -6.97 -8.33
C SER A 34 47.75 -6.99 -7.31
N GLU A 35 48.16 -5.83 -6.80
CA GLU A 35 49.23 -5.70 -5.80
C GLU A 35 48.74 -6.18 -4.44
N LEU A 36 47.50 -5.83 -4.07
CA LEU A 36 46.88 -6.22 -2.80
C LEU A 36 46.50 -7.71 -2.71
N LYS A 37 46.47 -8.45 -3.83
CA LYS A 37 46.37 -9.93 -3.82
C LYS A 37 47.57 -10.62 -3.13
N GLN A 38 48.68 -9.90 -2.92
CA GLN A 38 49.83 -10.43 -2.21
C GLN A 38 49.66 -10.44 -0.69
N ILE A 39 48.69 -9.70 -0.13
CA ILE A 39 48.45 -9.60 1.33
C ILE A 39 48.31 -10.97 1.98
N GLY A 40 47.50 -11.88 1.42
CA GLY A 40 47.35 -13.24 1.97
C GLY A 40 48.66 -14.03 1.99
N LYS A 41 49.52 -13.87 0.96
CA LYS A 41 50.83 -14.52 0.92
C LYS A 41 51.82 -13.91 1.93
N ILE A 42 51.79 -12.59 2.09
CA ILE A 42 52.63 -11.87 3.07
C ILE A 42 52.21 -12.24 4.50
N ARG A 43 50.90 -12.39 4.76
CA ARG A 43 50.35 -12.89 6.02
C ARG A 43 50.86 -14.30 6.34
N GLU A 44 50.74 -15.24 5.40
CA GLU A 44 51.26 -16.60 5.55
C GLU A 44 52.78 -16.64 5.80
N GLN A 45 53.53 -15.72 5.17
CA GLN A 45 54.98 -15.60 5.38
C GLN A 45 55.31 -15.14 6.80
N VAL A 46 54.59 -14.15 7.35
CA VAL A 46 54.76 -13.68 8.74
C VAL A 46 54.37 -14.75 9.75
N GLU A 47 53.32 -15.53 9.48
CA GLU A 47 52.88 -16.62 10.36
C GLU A 47 53.96 -17.71 10.47
N LYS A 48 54.61 -18.03 9.34
CA LYS A 48 55.71 -19.01 9.22
C LYS A 48 57.09 -18.45 9.58
N ASP A 49 57.21 -17.16 9.87
CA ASP A 49 58.50 -16.52 10.18
C ASP A 49 58.99 -16.95 11.57
N SER A 50 60.17 -17.56 11.64
CA SER A 50 60.80 -17.96 12.90
C SER A 50 61.63 -16.87 13.57
N THR A 51 61.79 -15.70 12.92
CA THR A 51 62.56 -14.56 13.45
C THR A 51 61.74 -13.61 14.31
N LEU A 52 60.41 -13.71 14.27
CA LEU A 52 59.48 -12.90 15.07
C LEU A 52 58.93 -13.69 16.25
N SER A 53 58.84 -13.06 17.43
CA SER A 53 58.16 -13.67 18.57
C SER A 53 56.64 -13.67 18.39
N GLU A 54 55.93 -14.60 19.03
CA GLU A 54 54.46 -14.68 18.92
C GLU A 54 53.75 -13.40 19.40
N GLU A 55 54.33 -12.69 20.38
CA GLU A 55 53.82 -11.38 20.83
C GLU A 55 53.97 -10.29 19.76
N GLN A 56 55.00 -10.36 18.90
CA GLN A 56 55.21 -9.45 17.77
C GLN A 56 54.36 -9.84 16.55
N LYS A 57 54.17 -11.14 16.29
CA LYS A 57 53.34 -11.61 15.17
C LYS A 57 51.87 -11.24 15.33
N LYS A 58 51.31 -11.39 16.53
CA LYS A 58 49.87 -11.17 16.79
C LYS A 58 49.32 -9.82 16.29
N PRO A 59 49.92 -8.65 16.60
CA PRO A 59 49.46 -7.36 16.07
C PRO A 59 49.74 -7.17 14.56
N ILE A 60 50.77 -7.84 14.01
CA ILE A 60 51.09 -7.79 12.58
C ILE A 60 50.06 -8.58 11.76
N LEU A 61 49.71 -9.80 12.20
CA LEU A 61 48.71 -10.64 11.56
C LEU A 61 47.31 -9.98 11.60
N ALA A 62 46.92 -9.39 12.74
CA ALA A 62 45.65 -8.66 12.86
C ALA A 62 45.53 -7.51 11.83
N LEU A 63 46.61 -6.77 11.58
CA LEU A 63 46.63 -5.71 10.55
C LEU A 63 46.51 -6.25 9.12
N TYR A 64 47.04 -7.45 8.83
CA TYR A 64 46.86 -8.11 7.54
C TYR A 64 45.47 -8.76 7.38
N ASP A 65 44.84 -9.18 8.47
CA ASP A 65 43.44 -9.61 8.50
C ASP A 65 42.52 -8.40 8.22
N GLU A 66 42.69 -7.26 8.93
CA GLU A 66 42.03 -5.99 8.61
C GLU A 66 42.22 -5.59 7.14
N ALA A 67 43.45 -5.68 6.62
CA ALA A 67 43.76 -5.36 5.22
C ALA A 67 43.02 -6.28 4.24
N SER A 68 42.86 -7.56 4.57
CA SER A 68 42.12 -8.53 3.76
C SER A 68 40.63 -8.22 3.74
N ASP A 69 40.04 -7.81 4.87
CA ASP A 69 38.66 -7.36 4.95
C ASP A 69 38.41 -6.09 4.10
N TRP A 70 39.35 -5.14 4.10
CA TRP A 70 39.26 -3.97 3.23
C TRP A 70 39.33 -4.35 1.74
N VAL A 71 40.18 -5.30 1.35
CA VAL A 71 40.20 -5.84 -0.03
C VAL A 71 38.87 -6.50 -0.39
N ASN A 72 38.26 -7.23 0.54
CA ASN A 72 36.94 -7.85 0.32
C ASN A 72 35.84 -6.78 0.15
N ARG A 73 35.80 -5.75 0.99
CA ARG A 73 34.89 -4.59 0.84
C ARG A 73 35.08 -3.89 -0.51
N ALA A 74 36.33 -3.65 -0.91
CA ALA A 74 36.67 -3.06 -2.21
C ALA A 74 36.14 -3.90 -3.39
N ARG A 75 36.20 -5.23 -3.28
CA ARG A 75 35.65 -6.16 -4.28
C ARG A 75 34.13 -6.09 -4.34
N THR A 76 33.45 -6.11 -3.19
CA THR A 76 31.98 -6.01 -3.12
C THR A 76 31.47 -4.72 -3.76
N SER A 77 32.06 -3.56 -3.43
CA SER A 77 31.71 -2.28 -4.05
C SER A 77 31.95 -2.27 -5.57
N ALA A 78 33.02 -2.93 -6.03
CA ALA A 78 33.30 -3.06 -7.46
C ALA A 78 32.28 -3.95 -8.21
N GLU A 79 31.78 -5.03 -7.60
CA GLU A 79 30.70 -5.83 -8.20
C GLU A 79 29.35 -5.08 -8.18
N GLN A 80 29.02 -4.40 -7.07
CA GLN A 80 27.85 -3.53 -6.98
C GLN A 80 27.87 -2.41 -8.04
N THR A 81 29.04 -1.81 -8.29
CA THR A 81 29.24 -0.82 -9.37
C THR A 81 28.85 -1.38 -10.73
N LYS A 82 29.20 -2.64 -11.05
CA LYS A 82 28.82 -3.28 -12.33
C LYS A 82 27.31 -3.51 -12.42
N LEU A 83 26.65 -3.88 -11.31
CA LEU A 83 25.20 -4.08 -11.26
C LEU A 83 24.46 -2.74 -11.49
N LEU A 84 24.90 -1.66 -10.84
CA LEU A 84 24.36 -0.31 -11.03
C LEU A 84 24.50 0.15 -12.49
N ILE A 85 25.66 -0.09 -13.13
CA ILE A 85 25.87 0.25 -14.55
C ILE A 85 24.92 -0.53 -15.47
N ARG A 86 24.65 -1.81 -15.21
CA ARG A 86 23.65 -2.60 -15.97
C ARG A 86 22.25 -2.03 -15.76
N GLN A 87 21.84 -1.86 -14.51
CA GLN A 87 20.57 -1.25 -14.12
C GLN A 87 20.32 0.10 -14.79
N ARG A 88 21.34 0.96 -14.87
CA ARG A 88 21.28 2.27 -15.55
C ARG A 88 21.05 2.16 -17.06
N THR A 89 21.55 1.13 -17.73
CA THR A 89 21.37 0.94 -19.19
C THR A 89 20.07 0.20 -19.53
N GLU A 90 19.59 -0.66 -18.63
CA GLU A 90 18.36 -1.45 -18.82
C GLU A 90 17.09 -0.66 -18.45
N ALA A 91 17.09 0.07 -17.32
CA ALA A 91 15.91 0.76 -16.81
C ALA A 91 15.22 1.74 -17.78
N PRO A 92 15.94 2.54 -18.59
CA PRO A 92 15.28 3.41 -19.58
C PRO A 92 14.52 2.61 -20.66
N ARG A 93 15.02 1.42 -21.03
CA ARG A 93 14.39 0.56 -22.05
C ARG A 93 13.11 -0.09 -21.54
N THR A 94 13.14 -0.61 -20.31
CA THR A 94 11.95 -1.18 -19.66
C THR A 94 10.92 -0.08 -19.38
N THR A 95 11.33 1.07 -18.87
CA THR A 95 10.47 2.26 -18.67
C THR A 95 9.75 2.66 -19.96
N ALA A 96 10.48 2.77 -21.08
CA ALA A 96 9.90 3.12 -22.37
C ALA A 96 8.91 2.06 -22.88
N SER A 97 9.18 0.77 -22.64
CA SER A 97 8.26 -0.33 -22.96
C SER A 97 6.95 -0.23 -22.18
N ILE A 98 7.04 -0.03 -20.85
CA ILE A 98 5.88 0.11 -19.95
C ILE A 98 5.05 1.34 -20.33
N ARG A 99 5.67 2.51 -20.49
CA ARG A 99 4.98 3.75 -20.91
C ARG A 99 4.30 3.59 -22.28
N LYS A 100 4.91 2.83 -23.21
CA LYS A 100 4.30 2.51 -24.51
C LYS A 100 3.12 1.54 -24.39
N ALA A 101 3.13 0.61 -23.44
CA ALA A 101 1.99 -0.26 -23.15
C ALA A 101 0.83 0.52 -22.53
N LEU A 102 1.13 1.39 -21.56
CA LEU A 102 0.17 2.31 -20.94
C LEU A 102 -0.49 3.25 -21.97
N ALA A 103 0.30 3.91 -22.82
CA ALA A 103 -0.20 4.82 -23.85
C ALA A 103 -1.07 4.15 -24.93
N LYS A 104 -0.91 2.83 -25.14
CA LYS A 104 -1.78 2.04 -26.03
C LYS A 104 -3.12 1.63 -25.38
N GLY A 105 -3.28 1.90 -24.09
CA GLY A 105 -4.32 1.33 -23.26
C GLY A 105 -4.05 -0.13 -22.93
N LEU A 106 -3.86 -0.44 -21.65
CA LEU A 106 -3.83 -1.82 -21.18
C LEU A 106 -5.21 -2.45 -21.41
N LYS A 107 -5.22 -3.70 -21.87
CA LYS A 107 -6.46 -4.46 -22.15
C LYS A 107 -6.39 -5.80 -21.45
N GLU A 108 -7.44 -6.14 -20.73
CA GLU A 108 -7.66 -7.50 -20.30
C GLU A 108 -8.41 -8.33 -21.35
N LYS A 109 -8.36 -9.65 -21.19
CA LYS A 109 -9.20 -10.56 -21.96
C LYS A 109 -10.67 -10.29 -21.60
N PRO A 110 -11.52 -9.89 -22.57
CA PRO A 110 -12.91 -9.55 -22.31
C PRO A 110 -13.67 -10.75 -21.72
N LEU A 111 -14.61 -10.45 -20.82
CA LEU A 111 -15.51 -11.45 -20.25
C LEU A 111 -16.46 -11.95 -21.35
N ASP A 112 -16.46 -13.26 -21.59
CA ASP A 112 -17.45 -13.92 -22.45
C ASP A 112 -18.77 -14.05 -21.68
N MET A 113 -19.56 -12.97 -21.68
CA MET A 113 -20.83 -12.90 -20.97
C MET A 113 -21.84 -13.96 -21.46
N ALA A 114 -21.74 -14.42 -22.71
CA ALA A 114 -22.62 -15.46 -23.25
C ALA A 114 -22.30 -16.83 -22.64
N ARG A 115 -21.01 -17.17 -22.46
CA ARG A 115 -20.57 -18.37 -21.75
C ARG A 115 -20.82 -18.26 -20.24
N LEU A 116 -20.54 -17.12 -19.62
CA LEU A 116 -20.76 -16.89 -18.19
C LEU A 116 -22.24 -17.04 -17.83
N LYS A 117 -23.17 -16.51 -18.66
CA LYS A 117 -24.62 -16.68 -18.51
C LYS A 117 -25.10 -18.14 -18.60
N LYS A 118 -24.27 -19.09 -19.07
CA LYS A 118 -24.56 -20.55 -19.09
C LYS A 118 -23.85 -21.35 -17.98
N LYS A 119 -22.85 -20.77 -17.31
CA LYS A 119 -22.08 -21.45 -16.24
C LYS A 119 -22.98 -21.74 -15.01
N PRO A 120 -22.88 -22.88 -14.30
CA PRO A 120 -23.62 -23.12 -13.06
C PRO A 120 -23.35 -22.06 -11.98
N LEU A 121 -24.27 -21.88 -11.02
CA LEU A 121 -24.12 -20.86 -9.97
C LEU A 121 -22.89 -21.09 -9.05
N PRO A 122 -22.63 -22.31 -8.51
CA PRO A 122 -21.44 -22.54 -7.65
C PRO A 122 -20.13 -22.26 -8.40
N GLU A 123 -20.12 -22.62 -9.69
CA GLU A 123 -19.02 -22.38 -10.61
C GLU A 123 -18.80 -20.90 -10.97
N LEU A 124 -19.82 -20.04 -10.81
CA LEU A 124 -19.70 -18.58 -10.93
C LEU A 124 -19.21 -17.96 -9.61
N VAL A 125 -19.71 -18.43 -8.47
CA VAL A 125 -19.23 -18.02 -7.13
C VAL A 125 -17.72 -18.27 -7.01
N GLN A 126 -17.25 -19.45 -7.39
CA GLN A 126 -15.81 -19.77 -7.38
C GLN A 126 -14.99 -18.88 -8.32
N LEU A 127 -15.54 -18.49 -9.48
CA LEU A 127 -14.87 -17.58 -10.40
C LEU A 127 -14.74 -16.17 -9.80
N VAL A 128 -15.81 -15.64 -9.20
CA VAL A 128 -15.77 -14.34 -8.50
C VAL A 128 -14.73 -14.34 -7.39
N ALA A 129 -14.72 -15.37 -6.53
CA ALA A 129 -13.73 -15.50 -5.45
C ALA A 129 -12.28 -15.55 -5.98
N THR A 130 -12.05 -16.24 -7.09
CA THR A 130 -10.71 -16.29 -7.73
C THR A 130 -10.29 -14.93 -8.28
N GLU A 131 -11.21 -14.21 -8.94
CA GLU A 131 -10.92 -12.89 -9.52
C GLU A 131 -10.78 -11.80 -8.44
N LYS A 132 -11.44 -11.94 -7.27
CA LYS A 132 -11.15 -11.13 -6.06
C LYS A 132 -9.74 -11.36 -5.54
N ALA A 133 -9.33 -12.61 -5.31
CA ALA A 133 -7.95 -12.89 -4.88
C ALA A 133 -6.88 -12.39 -5.89
N ASN A 134 -7.21 -12.39 -7.19
CA ASN A 134 -6.37 -11.79 -8.22
C ASN A 134 -6.32 -10.24 -8.14
N LEU A 135 -7.39 -9.58 -7.70
CA LEU A 135 -7.42 -8.14 -7.43
C LEU A 135 -6.57 -7.81 -6.20
N ASP A 136 -6.79 -8.49 -5.07
CA ASP A 136 -6.04 -8.30 -3.83
C ASP A 136 -4.53 -8.40 -4.06
N SER A 137 -4.09 -9.39 -4.84
CA SER A 137 -2.68 -9.57 -5.22
C SER A 137 -2.13 -8.40 -6.07
N ARG A 138 -2.95 -7.78 -6.92
CA ARG A 138 -2.55 -6.60 -7.70
C ARG A 138 -2.49 -5.35 -6.84
N GLU A 139 -3.41 -5.19 -5.89
CA GLU A 139 -3.41 -4.05 -4.95
C GLU A 139 -2.24 -4.13 -3.97
N ALA A 140 -1.90 -5.34 -3.47
CA ALA A 140 -0.67 -5.58 -2.73
C ALA A 140 0.57 -5.16 -3.53
N ARG A 141 0.61 -5.43 -4.85
CA ARG A 141 1.70 -4.99 -5.72
C ARG A 141 1.76 -3.46 -5.93
N VAL A 142 0.62 -2.78 -5.92
CA VAL A 142 0.57 -1.30 -5.93
C VAL A 142 1.16 -0.76 -4.63
N SER A 143 0.74 -1.29 -3.48
CA SER A 143 1.25 -0.90 -2.16
C SER A 143 2.76 -1.15 -2.00
N GLU A 144 3.27 -2.30 -2.45
CA GLU A 144 4.70 -2.61 -2.45
C GLU A 144 5.53 -1.57 -3.24
N LEU A 145 5.05 -1.19 -4.44
CA LEU A 145 5.72 -0.20 -5.28
C LEU A 145 5.61 1.23 -4.70
N GLU A 146 4.50 1.57 -4.05
CA GLU A 146 4.32 2.84 -3.34
C GLU A 146 5.29 2.97 -2.16
N GLN A 147 5.40 1.92 -1.35
CA GLN A 147 6.35 1.85 -0.23
C GLN A 147 7.80 1.96 -0.72
N LYS A 148 8.15 1.29 -1.82
CA LYS A 148 9.49 1.40 -2.44
C LYS A 148 9.78 2.83 -2.92
N LEU A 149 8.85 3.46 -3.62
CA LEU A 149 9.00 4.86 -4.06
C LEU A 149 9.14 5.83 -2.88
N ALA A 150 8.46 5.56 -1.77
CA ALA A 150 8.59 6.31 -0.53
C ALA A 150 9.97 6.10 0.14
N SER A 151 10.48 4.86 0.25
CA SER A 151 11.79 4.58 0.84
C SER A 151 12.94 5.17 0.01
N ASP A 152 12.84 5.06 -1.32
CA ASP A 152 13.90 5.48 -2.24
C ASP A 152 14.00 7.02 -2.33
N SER A 153 13.00 7.75 -1.84
CA SER A 153 12.97 9.22 -1.83
C SER A 153 14.12 9.86 -1.03
N GLN A 154 14.62 9.20 0.02
CA GLN A 154 15.72 9.69 0.87
C GLN A 154 17.11 9.20 0.42
N ARG A 155 17.16 8.19 -0.46
CA ARG A 155 18.42 7.55 -0.86
C ARG A 155 19.43 8.49 -1.53
N PRO A 156 19.05 9.46 -2.39
CA PRO A 156 20.01 10.37 -3.01
C PRO A 156 20.81 11.20 -2.00
N ASP A 157 20.16 11.69 -0.94
CA ASP A 157 20.82 12.57 0.05
C ASP A 157 21.70 11.76 1.01
N ALA A 158 21.28 10.55 1.39
CA ALA A 158 22.12 9.60 2.11
C ALA A 158 23.38 9.22 1.31
N ALA A 159 23.24 8.94 0.01
CA ALA A 159 24.36 8.62 -0.88
C ALA A 159 25.30 9.82 -1.09
N ARG A 160 24.77 11.04 -1.26
CA ARG A 160 25.56 12.28 -1.33
C ARG A 160 26.37 12.52 -0.04
N LYS A 161 25.74 12.32 1.13
CA LYS A 161 26.41 12.48 2.43
C LYS A 161 27.58 11.50 2.57
N ARG A 162 27.34 10.20 2.36
CA ARG A 162 28.41 9.19 2.46
C ARG A 162 29.51 9.40 1.41
N LEU A 163 29.17 9.87 0.21
CA LEU A 163 30.15 10.22 -0.83
C LEU A 163 31.08 11.35 -0.41
N ALA A 164 30.59 12.36 0.32
CA ALA A 164 31.42 13.43 0.86
C ALA A 164 32.34 12.93 1.99
N GLU A 165 31.80 12.14 2.92
CA GLU A 165 32.55 11.51 4.02
C GLU A 165 33.68 10.60 3.48
N ALA A 166 33.37 9.68 2.56
CA ALA A 166 34.34 8.76 1.98
C ALA A 166 35.45 9.48 1.20
N LYS A 167 35.15 10.63 0.57
CA LYS A 167 36.16 11.49 -0.09
C LYS A 167 37.11 12.15 0.92
N GLN A 168 36.60 12.64 2.04
CA GLN A 168 37.41 13.21 3.13
C GLN A 168 38.28 12.14 3.80
N GLU A 169 37.71 10.95 4.08
CA GLU A 169 38.44 9.80 4.61
C GLU A 169 39.59 9.39 3.68
N LEU A 170 39.34 9.32 2.36
CA LEU A 170 40.36 8.97 1.39
C LEU A 170 41.49 10.00 1.31
N GLU A 171 41.17 11.30 1.31
CA GLU A 171 42.18 12.37 1.25
C GLU A 171 43.08 12.36 2.50
N ALA A 172 42.49 12.20 3.69
CA ALA A 172 43.24 12.08 4.94
C ALA A 172 44.15 10.84 4.95
N LEU A 173 43.67 9.72 4.42
CA LEU A 173 44.42 8.47 4.31
C LEU A 173 45.55 8.55 3.28
N GLN A 174 45.35 9.25 2.15
CA GLN A 174 46.39 9.50 1.16
C GLN A 174 47.53 10.35 1.73
N LYS A 175 47.22 11.47 2.41
CA LYS A 175 48.23 12.31 3.09
C LYS A 175 49.06 11.50 4.10
N LYS A 176 48.41 10.59 4.85
CA LYS A 176 49.07 9.68 5.80
C LYS A 176 49.95 8.62 5.12
N LEU A 177 49.59 8.16 3.92
CA LEU A 177 50.39 7.21 3.13
C LEU A 177 51.61 7.89 2.50
N GLU A 178 51.50 9.16 2.12
CA GLU A 178 52.61 9.96 1.57
C GLU A 178 53.65 10.35 2.63
N SER A 179 53.22 10.56 3.88
CA SER A 179 54.09 10.97 4.99
C SER A 179 54.84 9.81 5.70
N GLN A 180 54.84 8.58 5.16
CA GLN A 180 55.46 7.41 5.79
C GLN A 180 56.93 7.19 5.36
N PRO A 181 57.83 6.81 6.29
CA PRO A 181 59.24 6.56 5.99
C PRO A 181 59.42 5.33 5.08
N LYS A 182 60.46 5.36 4.23
CA LYS A 182 60.75 4.29 3.26
C LYS A 182 61.34 3.02 3.88
N GLU A 183 62.10 3.15 4.97
CA GLU A 183 62.58 2.02 5.75
C GLU A 183 61.64 1.84 6.94
N ALA A 184 60.94 0.70 6.93
CA ALA A 184 59.82 0.44 7.82
C ALA A 184 59.97 -0.92 8.52
N ASP A 185 59.83 -0.90 9.83
CA ASP A 185 59.67 -2.09 10.68
C ASP A 185 58.49 -2.97 10.19
N PRO A 186 58.54 -4.32 10.32
CA PRO A 186 57.42 -5.21 10.00
C PRO A 186 56.01 -4.73 10.43
N LEU A 187 55.85 -4.12 11.61
CA LEU A 187 54.57 -3.56 12.06
C LEU A 187 54.16 -2.32 11.25
N GLN A 188 55.11 -1.45 10.91
CA GLN A 188 54.87 -0.30 10.04
C GLN A 188 54.51 -0.74 8.61
N ARG A 189 55.15 -1.80 8.08
CA ARG A 189 54.77 -2.39 6.78
C ARG A 189 53.35 -2.94 6.78
N ALA A 190 52.93 -3.63 7.84
CA ALA A 190 51.56 -4.13 7.97
C ALA A 190 50.54 -2.99 8.03
N ARG A 191 50.82 -1.91 8.80
CA ARG A 191 50.00 -0.69 8.81
C ARG A 191 49.89 -0.05 7.42
N HIS A 192 51.00 0.01 6.68
CA HIS A 192 51.03 0.56 5.31
C HIS A 192 50.18 -0.27 4.34
N TRP A 193 50.25 -1.61 4.40
CA TRP A 193 49.41 -2.49 3.58
C TRP A 193 47.92 -2.36 3.92
N ARG A 194 47.57 -2.27 5.21
CA ARG A 194 46.20 -2.00 5.64
C ARG A 194 45.70 -0.64 5.15
N ASP A 195 46.48 0.42 5.34
CA ASP A 195 46.11 1.76 4.88
C ASP A 195 45.93 1.80 3.34
N LYS A 196 46.77 1.10 2.57
CA LYS A 196 46.57 0.92 1.11
C LYS A 196 45.30 0.14 0.76
N ALA A 197 44.99 -0.93 1.50
CA ALA A 197 43.78 -1.72 1.28
C ALA A 197 42.52 -0.90 1.59
N HIS A 198 42.52 -0.15 2.68
CA HIS A 198 41.45 0.76 3.06
C HIS A 198 41.27 1.89 2.03
N ALA A 199 42.37 2.47 1.51
CA ALA A 199 42.31 3.46 0.43
C ALA A 199 41.68 2.88 -0.85
N LEU A 200 41.99 1.63 -1.24
CA LEU A 200 41.31 0.98 -2.37
C LEU A 200 39.81 0.75 -2.08
N ALA A 201 39.46 0.37 -0.85
CA ALA A 201 38.05 0.20 -0.46
C ALA A 201 37.26 1.49 -0.61
N LEU A 202 37.77 2.61 -0.08
CA LEU A 202 37.17 3.93 -0.24
C LEU A 202 37.09 4.38 -1.70
N GLN A 203 38.14 4.16 -2.51
CA GLN A 203 38.10 4.46 -3.94
C GLN A 203 36.99 3.70 -4.69
N ASN A 204 36.76 2.43 -4.36
CA ASN A 204 35.69 1.64 -4.98
C ASN A 204 34.31 1.97 -4.39
N GLU A 205 34.21 2.33 -3.11
CA GLU A 205 32.97 2.84 -2.48
C GLU A 205 32.54 4.16 -3.14
N ILE A 206 33.48 5.10 -3.33
CA ILE A 206 33.25 6.38 -4.03
C ILE A 206 32.72 6.14 -5.44
N ARG A 207 33.38 5.27 -6.22
CA ARG A 207 32.92 4.92 -7.59
C ARG A 207 31.53 4.28 -7.60
N MET A 208 31.24 3.43 -6.63
CA MET A 208 29.93 2.79 -6.46
C MET A 208 28.85 3.84 -6.17
N LEU A 209 29.07 4.72 -5.20
CA LEU A 209 28.14 5.80 -4.82
C LEU A 209 27.94 6.80 -5.97
N GLU A 210 28.98 7.10 -6.75
CA GLU A 210 28.87 7.94 -7.95
C GLU A 210 28.02 7.25 -9.05
N GLN A 211 28.21 5.95 -9.30
CA GLN A 211 27.33 5.22 -10.22
C GLN A 211 25.90 5.08 -9.67
N GLU A 212 25.73 4.94 -8.36
CA GLU A 212 24.41 4.89 -7.73
C GLU A 212 23.64 6.20 -7.96
N LEU A 213 24.24 7.35 -7.66
CA LEU A 213 23.64 8.67 -7.91
C LEU A 213 23.29 8.89 -9.39
N LEU A 214 24.08 8.35 -10.32
CA LEU A 214 23.79 8.37 -11.76
C LEU A 214 22.69 7.37 -12.19
N THR A 215 22.37 6.39 -11.36
CA THR A 215 21.40 5.31 -11.63
C THR A 215 20.03 5.61 -11.00
N LEU A 216 19.99 6.24 -9.83
CA LEU A 216 18.77 6.54 -9.07
C LEU A 216 17.67 7.23 -9.92
N PRO A 217 17.93 8.25 -10.78
CA PRO A 217 16.88 8.87 -11.59
C PRO A 217 16.25 7.91 -12.60
N ALA A 218 17.05 6.99 -13.17
CA ALA A 218 16.56 6.02 -14.15
C ALA A 218 15.79 4.86 -13.48
N GLN A 219 16.21 4.46 -12.27
CA GLN A 219 15.47 3.48 -11.46
C GLN A 219 14.15 4.05 -10.97
N ARG A 220 14.16 5.28 -10.41
CA ARG A 220 12.93 5.95 -9.99
C ARG A 220 11.91 6.08 -11.13
N ALA A 221 12.35 6.47 -12.33
CA ALA A 221 11.47 6.56 -13.50
C ALA A 221 10.90 5.20 -13.95
N LEU A 222 11.61 4.10 -13.68
CA LEU A 222 11.13 2.74 -13.90
C LEU A 222 10.11 2.34 -12.84
N ASP A 223 10.40 2.57 -11.56
CA ASP A 223 9.50 2.24 -10.45
C ASP A 223 8.20 3.05 -10.53
N GLU A 224 8.26 4.34 -10.88
CA GLU A 224 7.10 5.18 -11.19
C GLU A 224 6.27 4.60 -12.35
N ALA A 225 6.93 4.13 -13.43
CA ALA A 225 6.22 3.51 -14.55
C ALA A 225 5.60 2.16 -14.18
N MET A 226 6.26 1.37 -13.34
CA MET A 226 5.73 0.10 -12.82
C MET A 226 4.56 0.33 -11.85
N TYR A 227 4.60 1.38 -11.03
CA TYR A 227 3.50 1.78 -10.15
C TYR A 227 2.26 2.15 -10.96
N GLU A 228 2.41 3.01 -11.98
CA GLU A 228 1.31 3.37 -12.88
C GLU A 228 0.76 2.15 -13.65
N GLU A 229 1.62 1.21 -14.07
CA GLU A 229 1.16 -0.05 -14.68
C GLU A 229 0.38 -0.92 -13.68
N ALA A 230 0.87 -1.08 -12.45
CA ALA A 230 0.18 -1.83 -11.41
C ALA A 230 -1.18 -1.20 -11.07
N LYS A 231 -1.23 0.13 -10.91
CA LYS A 231 -2.46 0.89 -10.61
C LYS A 231 -3.48 0.77 -11.75
N ALA A 232 -3.04 0.86 -13.00
CA ALA A 232 -3.91 0.64 -14.17
C ALA A 232 -4.41 -0.81 -14.27
N ARG A 233 -3.58 -1.81 -13.92
CA ARG A 233 -3.97 -3.23 -13.90
C ARG A 233 -4.91 -3.59 -12.74
N SER A 234 -4.76 -2.95 -11.58
CA SER A 234 -5.71 -3.08 -10.45
C SER A 234 -7.09 -2.57 -10.88
N LYS A 235 -7.20 -1.34 -11.40
CA LYS A 235 -8.47 -0.76 -11.89
C LYS A 235 -9.18 -1.60 -12.96
N LEU A 236 -8.43 -2.28 -13.84
CA LEU A 236 -9.02 -3.18 -14.83
C LEU A 236 -9.57 -4.48 -14.21
N ALA A 237 -8.93 -5.00 -13.15
CA ALA A 237 -9.45 -6.15 -12.41
C ALA A 237 -10.65 -5.77 -11.52
N GLU A 238 -10.63 -4.59 -10.89
CA GLU A 238 -11.72 -4.00 -10.12
C GLU A 238 -13.01 -3.95 -10.97
N ALA A 239 -12.96 -3.29 -12.14
CA ALA A 239 -14.08 -3.21 -13.10
C ALA A 239 -14.44 -4.55 -13.79
N ARG A 240 -13.67 -5.62 -13.56
CA ARG A 240 -13.97 -6.99 -14.01
C ARG A 240 -14.68 -7.77 -12.90
N VAL A 241 -14.22 -7.64 -11.66
CA VAL A 241 -14.86 -8.22 -10.47
C VAL A 241 -16.28 -7.66 -10.33
N GLU A 242 -16.44 -6.34 -10.40
CA GLU A 242 -17.75 -5.65 -10.33
C GLU A 242 -18.79 -6.29 -11.29
N LYS A 243 -18.45 -6.45 -12.57
CA LYS A 243 -19.33 -7.07 -13.59
C LYS A 243 -19.64 -8.54 -13.34
N LEU A 244 -18.75 -9.26 -12.66
CA LEU A 244 -18.98 -10.65 -12.27
C LEU A 244 -19.87 -10.73 -11.02
N GLU A 245 -19.73 -9.79 -10.08
CA GLU A 245 -20.61 -9.63 -8.92
C GLU A 245 -22.03 -9.23 -9.33
N GLU A 246 -22.20 -8.26 -10.25
CA GLU A 246 -23.50 -7.89 -10.84
C GLU A 246 -24.23 -9.12 -11.41
N LEU A 247 -23.53 -9.91 -12.24
CA LEU A 247 -24.08 -11.12 -12.85
C LEU A 247 -24.39 -12.21 -11.80
N LEU A 248 -23.57 -12.32 -10.75
CA LEU A 248 -23.79 -13.26 -9.66
C LEU A 248 -25.05 -12.89 -8.84
N ASN A 249 -25.19 -11.62 -8.50
CA ASN A 249 -26.31 -11.08 -7.74
C ASN A 249 -27.62 -11.17 -8.55
N GLU A 250 -27.61 -10.80 -9.83
CA GLU A 250 -28.75 -10.99 -10.75
C GLU A 250 -29.25 -12.45 -10.77
N ARG A 251 -28.32 -13.41 -10.75
CA ARG A 251 -28.63 -14.84 -10.73
C ARG A 251 -29.15 -15.32 -9.37
N ARG A 252 -28.52 -14.90 -8.27
CA ARG A 252 -28.98 -15.23 -6.90
C ARG A 252 -30.42 -14.75 -6.69
N ARG A 253 -30.72 -13.50 -7.05
CA ARG A 253 -32.08 -12.93 -7.00
C ARG A 253 -33.09 -13.78 -7.77
N LYS A 254 -32.77 -14.16 -9.02
CA LYS A 254 -33.64 -15.01 -9.87
C LYS A 254 -33.79 -16.44 -9.36
N GLU A 255 -32.83 -16.98 -8.62
CA GLU A 255 -32.97 -18.30 -7.99
C GLU A 255 -33.89 -18.21 -6.77
N VAL A 256 -33.70 -17.20 -5.91
CA VAL A 256 -34.54 -16.96 -4.74
C VAL A 256 -35.99 -16.64 -5.13
N GLU A 257 -36.22 -15.75 -6.11
CA GLU A 257 -37.56 -15.42 -6.62
C GLU A 257 -38.32 -16.66 -7.13
N LYS A 258 -37.63 -17.58 -7.81
CA LYS A 258 -38.22 -18.86 -8.26
C LYS A 258 -38.52 -19.79 -7.10
N LEU A 259 -37.67 -19.79 -6.07
CA LEU A 259 -37.85 -20.63 -4.88
C LEU A 259 -39.04 -20.14 -4.05
N SER A 260 -39.15 -18.84 -3.78
CA SER A 260 -40.28 -18.23 -3.07
C SER A 260 -41.62 -18.55 -3.75
N ARG A 261 -41.73 -18.31 -5.07
CA ARG A 261 -42.92 -18.71 -5.86
C ARG A 261 -43.23 -20.21 -5.78
N ALA A 262 -42.20 -21.05 -5.67
CA ALA A 262 -42.39 -22.49 -5.56
C ALA A 262 -42.85 -22.91 -4.15
N GLU A 263 -42.49 -22.19 -3.09
CA GLU A 263 -43.02 -22.41 -1.73
C GLU A 263 -44.45 -21.86 -1.60
N GLU A 264 -44.74 -20.65 -2.11
CA GLU A 264 -46.10 -20.10 -2.20
C GLU A 264 -47.07 -21.08 -2.87
N ALA A 265 -46.68 -21.63 -4.02
CA ALA A 265 -47.47 -22.64 -4.73
C ALA A 265 -47.60 -23.96 -3.95
N ALA A 266 -46.60 -24.34 -3.14
CA ALA A 266 -46.68 -25.51 -2.28
C ALA A 266 -47.63 -25.29 -1.08
N GLN A 267 -47.65 -24.07 -0.51
CA GLN A 267 -48.57 -23.67 0.54
C GLN A 267 -50.03 -23.64 0.05
N GLN A 268 -50.29 -23.03 -1.11
CA GLN A 268 -51.60 -23.08 -1.76
C GLN A 268 -52.04 -24.52 -2.05
N ALA A 269 -51.12 -25.39 -2.47
CA ALA A 269 -51.42 -26.78 -2.78
C ALA A 269 -51.77 -27.65 -1.57
N VAL A 270 -51.55 -27.20 -0.32
CA VAL A 270 -51.93 -27.93 0.91
C VAL A 270 -53.07 -27.29 1.70
N ALA A 271 -53.51 -26.09 1.33
CA ALA A 271 -54.63 -25.39 1.95
C ALA A 271 -55.92 -26.25 1.94
N GLY A 272 -56.59 -26.33 3.10
CA GLY A 272 -57.79 -27.11 3.33
C GLY A 272 -57.58 -28.63 3.43
N LYS A 273 -56.32 -29.13 3.39
CA LYS A 273 -56.05 -30.58 3.43
C LYS A 273 -55.71 -31.11 4.81
N SER A 274 -54.94 -30.38 5.60
CA SER A 274 -54.52 -30.76 6.95
C SER A 274 -53.79 -29.60 7.64
N PRO A 275 -54.15 -29.24 8.89
CA PRO A 275 -53.45 -28.18 9.64
C PRO A 275 -51.93 -28.41 9.75
N LEU A 276 -51.49 -29.66 9.87
CA LEU A 276 -50.06 -30.01 9.96
C LEU A 276 -49.30 -29.75 8.65
N LEU A 277 -49.93 -30.01 7.49
CA LEU A 277 -49.32 -29.69 6.19
C LEU A 277 -49.28 -28.18 5.96
N GLU A 278 -50.34 -27.47 6.36
CA GLU A 278 -50.42 -26.00 6.26
C GLU A 278 -49.36 -25.32 7.12
N GLN A 279 -49.15 -25.79 8.36
CA GLN A 279 -48.09 -25.29 9.24
C GLN A 279 -46.71 -25.43 8.60
N VAL A 280 -46.30 -26.64 8.18
CA VAL A 280 -44.96 -26.86 7.62
C VAL A 280 -44.77 -26.12 6.29
N ALA A 281 -45.83 -25.97 5.49
CA ALA A 281 -45.76 -25.17 4.28
C ALA A 281 -45.65 -23.66 4.56
N ALA A 282 -46.34 -23.14 5.58
CA ALA A 282 -46.18 -21.75 6.03
C ALA A 282 -44.76 -21.48 6.59
N GLU A 283 -44.21 -22.43 7.36
CA GLU A 283 -42.80 -22.38 7.81
C GLU A 283 -41.81 -22.35 6.64
N ASN A 284 -42.04 -23.15 5.58
CA ASN A 284 -41.22 -23.11 4.37
C ASN A 284 -41.32 -21.78 3.63
N THR A 285 -42.50 -21.20 3.50
CA THR A 285 -42.69 -19.86 2.91
C THR A 285 -41.90 -18.81 3.71
N ALA A 286 -42.04 -18.81 5.04
CA ALA A 286 -41.29 -17.91 5.92
C ALA A 286 -39.76 -18.10 5.83
N LEU A 287 -39.26 -19.33 5.64
CA LEU A 287 -37.84 -19.59 5.38
C LEU A 287 -37.39 -19.06 4.00
N SER A 288 -38.26 -19.09 2.97
CA SER A 288 -37.97 -18.49 1.67
C SER A 288 -37.96 -16.96 1.71
N ASP A 289 -38.81 -16.35 2.52
CA ASP A 289 -38.80 -14.89 2.78
C ASP A 289 -37.52 -14.46 3.51
N GLN A 290 -37.11 -15.23 4.53
CA GLN A 290 -35.83 -15.03 5.22
C GLN A 290 -34.63 -15.16 4.27
N LEU A 291 -34.69 -16.09 3.30
CA LEU A 291 -33.64 -16.25 2.29
C LEU A 291 -33.56 -15.03 1.36
N ALA A 292 -34.70 -14.44 1.01
CA ALA A 292 -34.75 -13.19 0.23
C ALA A 292 -34.20 -12.00 1.02
N ALA A 293 -34.59 -11.84 2.28
CA ALA A 293 -34.09 -10.79 3.16
C ALA A 293 -32.57 -10.90 3.38
N ALA A 294 -32.06 -12.10 3.69
CA ALA A 294 -30.62 -12.34 3.87
C ALA A 294 -29.82 -12.11 2.58
N LEU A 295 -30.38 -12.39 1.40
CA LEU A 295 -29.73 -12.08 0.13
C LEU A 295 -29.62 -10.56 -0.08
N GLN A 296 -30.67 -9.80 0.23
CA GLN A 296 -30.62 -8.34 0.18
C GLN A 296 -29.58 -7.79 1.17
N GLU A 297 -29.55 -8.28 2.42
CA GLU A 297 -28.58 -7.86 3.44
C GLU A 297 -27.11 -8.12 3.02
N LEU A 298 -26.85 -9.23 2.32
CA LEU A 298 -25.56 -9.58 1.74
C LEU A 298 -25.18 -8.60 0.61
N GLU A 299 -26.07 -8.36 -0.34
CA GLU A 299 -25.81 -7.43 -1.46
C GLU A 299 -25.60 -5.98 -0.96
N GLU A 300 -26.34 -5.55 0.06
CA GLU A 300 -26.13 -4.28 0.75
C GLU A 300 -24.78 -4.21 1.47
N ALA A 301 -24.34 -5.31 2.11
CA ALA A 301 -23.02 -5.37 2.74
C ALA A 301 -21.89 -5.22 1.70
N SER A 302 -21.92 -5.99 0.61
CA SER A 302 -20.92 -5.88 -0.47
C SER A 302 -20.95 -4.52 -1.19
N SER A 303 -22.13 -3.94 -1.44
CA SER A 303 -22.21 -2.60 -2.04
C SER A 303 -21.66 -1.50 -1.11
N ARG A 304 -21.83 -1.66 0.21
CA ARG A 304 -21.24 -0.74 1.20
C ARG A 304 -19.73 -0.91 1.29
N ASP A 305 -19.21 -2.14 1.25
CA ASP A 305 -17.77 -2.44 1.32
C ASP A 305 -17.00 -1.71 0.22
N ASN A 306 -17.40 -1.90 -1.05
CA ASN A 306 -16.79 -1.22 -2.20
C ASN A 306 -16.79 0.32 -2.03
N LYS A 307 -17.91 0.91 -1.58
CA LYS A 307 -18.01 2.36 -1.34
C LYS A 307 -17.13 2.86 -0.19
N LEU A 308 -16.92 2.06 0.86
CA LEU A 308 -16.01 2.43 1.96
C LEU A 308 -14.56 2.37 1.50
N LYS A 309 -14.17 1.34 0.73
CA LYS A 309 -12.83 1.21 0.11
C LYS A 309 -12.53 2.37 -0.84
N GLU A 310 -13.45 2.72 -1.74
CA GLU A 310 -13.33 3.91 -2.60
C GLU A 310 -13.15 5.19 -1.78
N ARG A 311 -13.94 5.35 -0.71
CA ARG A 311 -13.87 6.54 0.14
C ARG A 311 -12.56 6.62 0.91
N ALA A 312 -12.07 5.51 1.47
CA ALA A 312 -10.79 5.45 2.18
C ALA A 312 -9.63 5.82 1.24
N LYS A 313 -9.59 5.19 0.06
CA LYS A 313 -8.64 5.45 -1.04
C LYS A 313 -8.62 6.93 -1.45
N TRP A 314 -9.80 7.55 -1.62
CA TRP A 314 -9.91 8.98 -1.93
C TRP A 314 -9.38 9.88 -0.79
N ILE A 315 -9.67 9.57 0.47
CA ILE A 315 -9.15 10.32 1.63
C ILE A 315 -7.62 10.19 1.73
N GLN A 316 -7.07 9.00 1.48
CA GLN A 316 -5.63 8.76 1.45
C GLN A 316 -4.94 9.51 0.30
N GLU A 317 -5.50 9.50 -0.92
CA GLU A 317 -5.00 10.30 -2.05
C GLU A 317 -5.05 11.81 -1.75
N MET A 318 -6.12 12.31 -1.09
CA MET A 318 -6.19 13.70 -0.63
C MET A 318 -5.12 14.01 0.43
N TYR A 319 -4.91 13.13 1.41
CA TYR A 319 -3.91 13.31 2.46
C TYR A 319 -2.50 13.43 1.87
N GLN A 320 -2.07 12.50 1.01
CA GLN A 320 -0.75 12.56 0.38
C GLN A 320 -0.59 13.82 -0.47
N THR A 321 -1.57 14.14 -1.33
CA THR A 321 -1.57 15.36 -2.16
C THR A 321 -1.44 16.63 -1.30
N THR A 322 -2.08 16.65 -0.14
CA THR A 322 -2.04 17.80 0.78
C THR A 322 -0.68 17.93 1.45
N ARG A 323 -0.12 16.81 1.92
CA ARG A 323 1.21 16.73 2.51
C ARG A 323 2.32 17.16 1.54
N GLU A 324 2.21 16.80 0.26
CA GLU A 324 3.11 17.27 -0.79
C GLU A 324 3.00 18.79 -1.01
N LYS A 325 1.77 19.32 -1.13
CA LYS A 325 1.53 20.76 -1.29
C LYS A 325 2.13 21.57 -0.14
N VAL A 326 1.91 21.15 1.10
CA VAL A 326 2.48 21.79 2.30
C VAL A 326 4.01 21.75 2.26
N LYS A 327 4.61 20.60 1.90
CA LYS A 327 6.07 20.43 1.83
C LYS A 327 6.73 21.31 0.77
N VAL A 328 6.07 21.56 -0.37
CA VAL A 328 6.61 22.35 -1.48
C VAL A 328 6.36 23.85 -1.32
N ALA A 329 5.13 24.25 -0.97
CA ALA A 329 4.73 25.65 -0.92
C ALA A 329 5.00 26.34 0.43
N GLY A 330 5.23 25.56 1.50
CA GLY A 330 5.20 26.06 2.87
C GLY A 330 3.79 26.49 3.30
N MET A 331 3.65 26.96 4.54
CA MET A 331 2.36 27.45 5.03
C MET A 331 2.09 28.87 4.55
N SER A 332 0.92 29.08 3.94
CA SER A 332 0.43 30.41 3.54
C SER A 332 -1.06 30.57 3.93
N GLY A 333 -1.54 31.80 4.07
CA GLY A 333 -2.94 32.06 4.43
C GLY A 333 -3.95 31.46 3.44
N ALA A 334 -3.62 31.47 2.15
CA ALA A 334 -4.42 30.82 1.11
C ALA A 334 -4.44 29.28 1.26
N LEU A 335 -3.30 28.66 1.63
CA LEU A 335 -3.25 27.23 1.92
C LEU A 335 -4.09 26.89 3.16
N GLY A 336 -4.05 27.72 4.21
CA GLY A 336 -4.87 27.54 5.41
C GLY A 336 -6.38 27.45 5.15
N LEU A 337 -6.91 28.24 4.20
CA LEU A 337 -8.31 28.14 3.76
C LEU A 337 -8.61 26.81 3.04
N VAL A 338 -7.68 26.33 2.21
CA VAL A 338 -7.81 25.03 1.52
C VAL A 338 -7.78 23.87 2.54
N LEU A 339 -6.90 23.93 3.54
CA LEU A 339 -6.84 22.92 4.60
C LEU A 339 -8.14 22.89 5.44
N LEU A 340 -8.74 24.05 5.69
CA LEU A 340 -10.02 24.14 6.41
C LEU A 340 -11.17 23.54 5.57
N GLU A 341 -11.22 23.83 4.27
CA GLU A 341 -12.21 23.26 3.36
C GLU A 341 -12.05 21.73 3.25
N GLN A 342 -10.82 21.23 3.11
CA GLN A 342 -10.55 19.79 3.13
C GLN A 342 -10.99 19.13 4.45
N ARG A 343 -10.81 19.80 5.59
CA ARG A 343 -11.29 19.32 6.89
C ARG A 343 -12.81 19.21 6.93
N ASN A 344 -13.54 20.18 6.38
CA ASN A 344 -15.00 20.16 6.29
C ASN A 344 -15.53 19.04 5.38
N GLN A 345 -14.71 18.56 4.43
CA GLN A 345 -15.04 17.43 3.54
C GLN A 345 -14.77 16.05 4.18
N LEU A 346 -14.16 15.98 5.36
CA LEU A 346 -13.95 14.72 6.08
C LEU A 346 -15.26 14.21 6.69
N PRO A 347 -15.53 12.88 6.65
CA PRO A 347 -16.66 12.30 7.37
C PRO A 347 -16.56 12.49 8.89
N ASP A 348 -17.68 12.73 9.57
CA ASP A 348 -17.72 12.81 11.04
C ASP A 348 -17.32 11.47 11.67
N LEU A 349 -16.20 11.46 12.40
CA LEU A 349 -15.70 10.32 13.16
C LEU A 349 -16.72 9.75 14.16
N ARG A 350 -17.61 10.58 14.73
CA ARG A 350 -18.68 10.11 15.63
C ARG A 350 -19.82 9.41 14.89
N ARG A 351 -20.00 9.69 13.60
CA ARG A 351 -20.88 8.90 12.73
C ARG A 351 -20.21 7.58 12.34
N LEU A 352 -18.97 7.62 11.85
CA LEU A 352 -18.27 6.39 11.47
C LEU A 352 -18.17 5.36 12.61
N LYS A 353 -17.89 5.81 13.85
CA LYS A 353 -17.88 4.92 15.03
C LYS A 353 -19.25 4.30 15.36
N ARG A 354 -20.37 4.98 15.05
CA ARG A 354 -21.72 4.42 15.18
C ARG A 354 -22.01 3.42 14.06
N ASP A 355 -21.71 3.79 12.82
CA ASP A 355 -21.87 2.93 11.65
C ASP A 355 -21.06 1.61 11.81
N MET A 356 -19.91 1.66 12.48
CA MET A 356 -19.09 0.50 12.87
C MET A 356 -19.73 -0.37 13.96
N ALA A 357 -20.32 0.24 14.99
CA ALA A 357 -21.08 -0.50 16.01
C ALA A 357 -22.32 -1.20 15.42
N ASP A 358 -22.98 -0.58 14.44
CA ASP A 358 -24.10 -1.19 13.70
C ASP A 358 -23.64 -2.39 12.86
N ILE A 359 -22.44 -2.35 12.26
CA ILE A 359 -21.85 -3.51 11.57
C ILE A 359 -21.61 -4.65 12.56
N HIS A 360 -20.99 -4.37 13.71
CA HIS A 360 -20.75 -5.37 14.76
C HIS A 360 -22.05 -6.02 15.28
N LYS A 361 -23.10 -5.20 15.46
CA LYS A 361 -24.43 -5.70 15.80
C LYS A 361 -24.98 -6.64 14.72
N ARG A 362 -24.90 -6.26 13.43
CA ARG A 362 -25.34 -7.12 12.31
C ARG A 362 -24.57 -8.44 12.26
N ILE A 363 -23.27 -8.46 12.59
CA ILE A 363 -22.47 -9.69 12.71
C ILE A 363 -23.03 -10.58 13.82
N THR A 364 -23.31 -10.01 15.00
CA THR A 364 -23.92 -10.73 16.14
C THR A 364 -25.29 -11.31 15.78
N ASP A 365 -26.18 -10.49 15.22
CA ASP A 365 -27.54 -10.89 14.84
C ASP A 365 -27.51 -12.00 13.76
N THR A 366 -26.64 -11.88 12.75
CA THR A 366 -26.44 -12.90 11.70
C THR A 366 -25.86 -14.19 12.28
N THR A 367 -24.94 -14.10 13.25
CA THR A 367 -24.36 -15.28 13.92
C THR A 367 -25.42 -16.03 14.73
N LEU A 368 -26.26 -15.33 15.48
CA LEU A 368 -27.36 -15.94 16.24
C LEU A 368 -28.41 -16.57 15.31
N ARG A 369 -28.75 -15.90 14.19
CA ARG A 369 -29.63 -16.43 13.15
C ARG A 369 -29.06 -17.73 12.55
N GLN A 370 -27.78 -17.74 12.21
CA GLN A 370 -27.08 -18.92 11.70
C GLN A 370 -27.10 -20.11 12.68
N ILE A 371 -26.90 -19.86 13.97
CA ILE A 371 -26.95 -20.91 15.01
C ILE A 371 -28.33 -21.57 15.00
N ARG A 372 -29.42 -20.77 15.05
CA ARG A 372 -30.80 -21.28 14.99
C ARG A 372 -31.07 -22.08 13.71
N HIS A 373 -30.57 -21.62 12.55
CA HIS A 373 -30.72 -22.36 11.30
C HIS A 373 -29.97 -23.70 11.30
N ARG A 374 -28.79 -23.78 11.95
CA ARG A 374 -28.04 -25.03 12.12
C ARG A 374 -28.71 -25.98 13.10
N GLU A 375 -29.28 -25.46 14.19
CA GLU A 375 -30.07 -26.24 15.16
C GLU A 375 -31.30 -26.85 14.47
N ALA A 376 -32.14 -26.03 13.83
CA ALA A 376 -33.31 -26.51 13.08
C ALA A 376 -32.95 -27.50 11.96
N LEU A 377 -31.77 -27.35 11.34
CA LEU A 377 -31.26 -28.30 10.34
C LEU A 377 -30.81 -29.63 10.97
N ARG A 378 -30.20 -29.61 12.16
CA ARG A 378 -29.81 -30.82 12.91
C ARG A 378 -31.04 -31.58 13.39
N ASP A 379 -32.02 -30.87 13.93
CA ASP A 379 -33.24 -31.48 14.47
C ASP A 379 -34.07 -32.19 13.36
N LEU A 380 -33.96 -31.72 12.11
CA LEU A 380 -34.48 -32.40 10.90
C LEU A 380 -33.60 -33.54 10.37
N SER A 381 -32.41 -33.75 10.94
CA SER A 381 -31.35 -34.64 10.41
C SER A 381 -30.89 -35.75 11.37
N ASP A 382 -31.41 -35.83 12.60
CA ASP A 382 -31.03 -36.83 13.62
C ASP A 382 -31.54 -38.26 13.33
N GLY A 383 -31.66 -38.62 12.05
CA GLY A 383 -31.98 -39.97 11.59
C GLY A 383 -31.97 -40.11 10.07
N ARG A 384 -31.86 -41.36 9.58
CA ARG A 384 -32.08 -41.68 8.15
C ARG A 384 -33.53 -41.51 7.70
N ASN A 385 -34.44 -41.31 8.64
CA ASN A 385 -35.82 -40.88 8.43
C ASN A 385 -36.02 -39.57 9.19
N VAL A 386 -36.69 -38.60 8.58
CA VAL A 386 -37.21 -37.43 9.31
C VAL A 386 -38.24 -37.94 10.32
N VAL A 387 -38.05 -37.66 11.60
CA VAL A 387 -39.02 -38.02 12.64
C VAL A 387 -40.26 -37.14 12.44
N ILE A 388 -41.38 -37.78 12.11
CA ILE A 388 -42.67 -37.08 11.99
C ILE A 388 -43.39 -37.20 13.32
N GLU A 389 -43.47 -36.09 14.04
CA GLU A 389 -44.38 -35.95 15.17
C GLU A 389 -45.81 -35.79 14.64
N TRP A 390 -46.67 -36.73 14.99
CA TRP A 390 -48.08 -36.72 14.61
C TRP A 390 -48.93 -36.17 15.76
N PRO A 391 -49.91 -35.30 15.49
CA PRO A 391 -50.87 -34.86 16.50
C PRO A 391 -51.54 -36.03 17.22
N GLU A 392 -51.75 -35.86 18.53
CA GLU A 392 -52.46 -36.83 19.36
C GLU A 392 -53.88 -37.08 18.79
N GLY A 393 -54.31 -38.34 18.82
CA GLY A 393 -55.61 -38.76 18.29
C GLY A 393 -55.70 -38.96 16.76
N MET A 394 -54.69 -38.59 15.96
CA MET A 394 -54.74 -38.82 14.50
C MET A 394 -54.67 -40.31 14.13
N SER A 395 -55.56 -40.78 13.26
CA SER A 395 -55.64 -42.20 12.90
C SER A 395 -54.50 -42.67 11.98
N GLU A 396 -54.12 -43.95 12.11
CA GLU A 396 -53.07 -44.58 11.29
C GLU A 396 -53.33 -44.51 9.77
N LYS A 397 -54.61 -44.46 9.37
CA LYS A 397 -55.02 -44.32 7.96
C LYS A 397 -54.80 -42.89 7.44
N GLU A 398 -55.01 -41.88 8.28
CA GLU A 398 -54.72 -40.48 7.95
C GLU A 398 -53.22 -40.21 7.90
N ARG A 399 -52.46 -40.75 8.87
CA ARG A 399 -50.98 -40.69 8.89
C ARG A 399 -50.39 -41.17 7.57
N LYS A 400 -50.73 -42.40 7.14
CA LYS A 400 -50.28 -42.97 5.86
C LYS A 400 -50.70 -42.19 4.61
N ARG A 401 -51.82 -41.46 4.67
CA ARG A 401 -52.29 -40.58 3.58
C ARG A 401 -51.52 -39.27 3.50
N LEU A 402 -51.14 -38.70 4.64
CA LEU A 402 -50.46 -37.41 4.74
C LEU A 402 -48.94 -37.52 4.64
N GLU A 403 -48.37 -38.65 5.08
CA GLU A 403 -46.93 -38.89 5.18
C GLU A 403 -46.13 -38.52 3.91
N PRO A 404 -46.53 -38.90 2.68
CA PRO A 404 -45.76 -38.55 1.48
C PRO A 404 -45.72 -37.04 1.20
N GLN A 405 -46.81 -36.32 1.50
CA GLN A 405 -46.87 -34.86 1.35
C GLN A 405 -46.02 -34.17 2.43
N LEU A 406 -46.09 -34.67 3.66
CA LEU A 406 -45.33 -34.12 4.79
C LEU A 406 -43.82 -34.34 4.65
N ARG A 407 -43.38 -35.56 4.26
CA ARG A 407 -41.98 -35.85 3.92
C ARG A 407 -41.45 -34.87 2.86
N LYS A 408 -42.22 -34.63 1.79
CA LYS A 408 -41.85 -33.68 0.73
C LYS A 408 -41.71 -32.23 1.24
N LEU A 409 -42.59 -31.78 2.15
CA LEU A 409 -42.47 -30.44 2.76
C LEU A 409 -41.25 -30.35 3.68
N LEU A 410 -40.97 -31.38 4.47
CA LEU A 410 -39.81 -31.43 5.38
C LEU A 410 -38.48 -31.53 4.63
N GLU A 411 -38.44 -32.23 3.48
CA GLU A 411 -37.29 -32.20 2.56
C GLU A 411 -37.03 -30.78 2.03
N ARG A 412 -38.07 -30.05 1.62
CA ARG A 412 -37.95 -28.64 1.21
C ARG A 412 -37.47 -27.75 2.35
N LYS A 413 -38.02 -27.92 3.56
CA LYS A 413 -37.56 -27.24 4.79
C LYS A 413 -36.06 -27.43 5.00
N ARG A 414 -35.58 -28.67 4.86
CA ARG A 414 -34.17 -29.02 5.02
C ARG A 414 -33.28 -28.36 3.95
N GLU A 415 -33.68 -28.34 2.69
CA GLU A 415 -32.89 -27.70 1.63
C GLU A 415 -32.93 -26.15 1.71
N LEU A 416 -34.05 -25.56 2.16
CA LEU A 416 -34.15 -24.13 2.51
C LEU A 416 -33.18 -23.76 3.64
N LEU A 417 -33.18 -24.52 4.74
CA LEU A 417 -32.27 -24.31 5.87
C LEU A 417 -30.79 -24.46 5.48
N LYS A 418 -30.44 -25.42 4.62
CA LYS A 418 -29.07 -25.50 4.05
C LYS A 418 -28.71 -24.26 3.22
N LYS A 419 -29.62 -23.75 2.39
CA LYS A 419 -29.42 -22.52 1.62
C LYS A 419 -29.22 -21.32 2.56
N LEU A 420 -30.03 -21.19 3.61
CA LEU A 420 -29.90 -20.16 4.64
C LEU A 420 -28.56 -20.24 5.38
N VAL A 421 -28.17 -21.41 5.91
CA VAL A 421 -26.87 -21.57 6.61
C VAL A 421 -25.69 -21.19 5.70
N ASN A 422 -25.74 -21.54 4.41
CA ASN A 422 -24.72 -21.15 3.44
C ASN A 422 -24.73 -19.64 3.17
N LEU A 423 -25.91 -19.04 3.02
CA LEU A 423 -26.05 -17.59 2.79
C LEU A 423 -25.63 -16.77 4.03
N ASP A 424 -25.93 -17.23 5.24
CA ASP A 424 -25.44 -16.66 6.49
C ASP A 424 -23.91 -16.72 6.57
N ASN A 425 -23.28 -17.83 6.14
CA ASN A 425 -21.81 -17.93 6.07
C ASN A 425 -21.21 -16.92 5.07
N GLU A 426 -21.88 -16.67 3.95
CA GLU A 426 -21.45 -15.66 2.96
C GLU A 426 -21.65 -14.23 3.49
N GLN A 427 -22.79 -13.97 4.16
CA GLN A 427 -23.09 -12.68 4.78
C GLN A 427 -22.13 -12.34 5.92
N LEU A 428 -21.76 -13.30 6.78
CA LEU A 428 -20.76 -13.08 7.84
C LEU A 428 -19.40 -12.69 7.27
N LYS A 429 -18.98 -13.28 6.13
CA LYS A 429 -17.74 -12.89 5.44
C LYS A 429 -17.83 -11.47 4.87
N ALA A 430 -18.91 -11.15 4.16
CA ALA A 430 -19.12 -9.81 3.61
C ALA A 430 -19.23 -8.72 4.69
N LEU A 431 -19.78 -9.05 5.87
CA LEU A 431 -19.82 -8.15 7.02
C LEU A 431 -18.44 -7.95 7.67
N ALA A 432 -17.60 -9.00 7.71
CA ALA A 432 -16.21 -8.89 8.19
C ALA A 432 -15.34 -8.07 7.22
N GLU A 433 -15.48 -8.28 5.90
CA GLU A 433 -14.84 -7.44 4.86
C GLU A 433 -15.26 -5.96 5.03
N LEU A 434 -16.56 -5.70 5.22
CA LEU A 434 -17.12 -4.37 5.48
C LEU A 434 -16.61 -3.74 6.79
N GLU A 435 -16.38 -4.53 7.85
CA GLU A 435 -15.82 -4.07 9.12
C GLU A 435 -14.36 -3.62 8.94
N VAL A 436 -13.55 -4.37 8.19
CA VAL A 436 -12.17 -4.00 7.83
C VAL A 436 -12.16 -2.69 7.03
N ALA A 437 -12.98 -2.58 5.97
CA ALA A 437 -13.05 -1.35 5.16
C ALA A 437 -13.54 -0.12 5.96
N MET A 438 -14.44 -0.32 6.94
CA MET A 438 -14.84 0.73 7.87
C MET A 438 -13.68 1.15 8.78
N GLN A 439 -12.91 0.20 9.31
CA GLN A 439 -11.75 0.49 10.16
C GLN A 439 -10.65 1.21 9.39
N GLU A 440 -10.39 0.83 8.14
CA GLU A 440 -9.46 1.54 7.24
C GLU A 440 -9.91 2.99 7.02
N LEU A 441 -11.18 3.22 6.65
CA LEU A 441 -11.73 4.57 6.49
C LEU A 441 -11.60 5.41 7.78
N VAL A 442 -11.92 4.82 8.94
CA VAL A 442 -11.79 5.48 10.24
C VAL A 442 -10.34 5.88 10.51
N ASN A 443 -9.37 5.01 10.19
CA ASN A 443 -7.95 5.30 10.35
C ASN A 443 -7.50 6.43 9.42
N SER A 444 -7.81 6.37 8.12
CA SER A 444 -7.46 7.42 7.15
C SER A 444 -8.04 8.78 7.51
N VAL A 445 -9.27 8.83 8.05
CA VAL A 445 -9.88 10.08 8.53
C VAL A 445 -9.18 10.60 9.79
N GLN A 446 -8.82 9.73 10.74
CA GLN A 446 -8.10 10.13 11.96
C GLN A 446 -6.70 10.67 11.65
N GLU A 447 -5.93 9.98 10.80
CA GLU A 447 -4.60 10.43 10.39
C GLU A 447 -4.66 11.78 9.68
N PHE A 448 -5.62 11.97 8.76
CA PHE A 448 -5.72 13.23 8.02
C PHE A 448 -6.28 14.37 8.88
N ASP A 449 -7.27 14.15 9.74
CA ASP A 449 -7.75 15.20 10.67
C ASP A 449 -6.65 15.62 11.66
N ALA A 450 -5.85 14.68 12.15
CA ALA A 450 -4.70 14.98 13.02
C ALA A 450 -3.65 15.83 12.29
N TYR A 451 -3.29 15.47 11.05
CA TYR A 451 -2.37 16.24 10.22
C TYR A 451 -2.92 17.66 9.93
N LEU A 452 -4.19 17.77 9.56
CA LEU A 452 -4.85 19.07 9.32
C LEU A 452 -4.90 19.92 10.59
N ALA A 453 -5.21 19.32 11.75
CA ALA A 453 -5.26 20.02 13.02
C ALA A 453 -3.89 20.59 13.42
N GLU A 454 -2.81 19.79 13.32
CA GLU A 454 -1.44 20.24 13.60
C GLU A 454 -1.07 21.46 12.73
N HIS A 455 -1.41 21.43 11.44
CA HIS A 455 -1.03 22.48 10.50
C HIS A 455 -1.93 23.72 10.62
N LEU A 456 -3.24 23.57 10.85
CA LEU A 456 -4.19 24.68 11.01
C LEU A 456 -3.94 25.54 12.26
N LEU A 457 -3.32 24.99 13.32
CA LEU A 457 -2.97 25.77 14.52
C LEU A 457 -2.06 26.97 14.20
N TRP A 458 -1.16 26.84 13.21
CA TRP A 458 -0.21 27.88 12.82
C TRP A 458 -0.84 29.01 11.99
N VAL A 459 -2.04 28.82 11.44
CA VAL A 459 -2.73 29.82 10.59
C VAL A 459 -3.34 30.96 11.42
N ARG A 460 -3.60 30.75 12.73
CA ARG A 460 -4.29 31.73 13.58
C ARG A 460 -3.48 32.98 13.94
N ASN A 461 -2.20 33.06 13.58
CA ASN A 461 -1.32 34.16 14.02
C ASN A 461 -0.86 35.12 12.89
N THR A 462 -1.50 35.09 11.72
CA THR A 462 -1.18 35.97 10.58
C THR A 462 -2.37 36.82 10.10
N ARG A 463 -3.08 37.47 11.03
CA ARG A 463 -3.70 38.76 10.69
C ARG A 463 -2.57 39.75 10.45
N THR A 464 -2.35 40.10 9.18
CA THR A 464 -1.49 41.23 8.82
C THR A 464 -2.12 42.50 9.37
N ILE A 465 -1.58 43.02 10.47
CA ILE A 465 -1.95 44.34 11.00
C ILE A 465 -1.57 45.35 9.91
N HIS A 466 -2.56 45.95 9.25
CA HIS A 466 -2.31 47.01 8.30
C HIS A 466 -2.11 48.32 9.07
N LEU A 467 -1.27 49.24 8.58
CA LEU A 467 -1.10 50.54 9.24
C LEU A 467 -2.41 51.38 9.26
N SER A 468 -3.41 51.01 8.45
CA SER A 468 -4.78 51.53 8.53
C SER A 468 -5.51 51.15 9.83
N ASP A 469 -5.12 50.05 10.47
CA ASP A 469 -5.74 49.58 11.71
C ASP A 469 -5.18 50.39 12.91
N LEU A 470 -3.89 50.72 12.86
CA LEU A 470 -3.25 51.68 13.78
C LEU A 470 -3.87 53.09 13.71
N ALA A 471 -4.42 53.48 12.56
CA ALA A 471 -5.10 54.76 12.39
C ALA A 471 -6.48 54.82 13.09
N ARG A 472 -7.04 53.68 13.52
CA ARG A 472 -8.34 53.58 14.22
C ARG A 472 -8.20 53.46 15.74
N LEU A 473 -7.02 53.11 16.25
CA LEU A 473 -6.72 53.08 17.69
C LEU A 473 -7.11 54.35 18.47
N PRO A 474 -6.91 55.59 17.95
CA PRO A 474 -7.32 56.80 18.67
C PRO A 474 -8.84 56.89 18.88
N GLU A 475 -9.62 56.37 17.94
CA GLU A 475 -11.09 56.42 17.93
C GLU A 475 -11.67 55.35 18.89
N GLU A 476 -11.11 54.13 18.86
CA GLU A 476 -11.49 53.04 19.77
C GLU A 476 -11.07 53.30 21.24
N LEU A 477 -9.94 53.96 21.47
CA LEU A 477 -9.56 54.43 22.82
C LEU A 477 -10.49 55.52 23.33
N HIS A 478 -11.01 56.39 22.46
CA HIS A 478 -11.96 57.42 22.86
C HIS A 478 -13.29 56.82 23.34
N THR A 479 -13.74 55.72 22.75
CA THR A 479 -14.95 54.99 23.19
C THR A 479 -14.77 54.20 24.49
N LEU A 480 -13.54 53.86 24.88
CA LEU A 480 -13.24 53.23 26.17
C LEU A 480 -13.24 54.22 27.35
N PHE A 481 -12.99 55.51 27.07
CA PHE A 481 -13.00 56.58 28.08
C PHE A 481 -14.25 57.49 28.04
N ASP A 482 -15.16 57.27 27.08
CA ASP A 482 -16.46 57.94 27.10
C ASP A 482 -17.40 57.22 28.10
N PRO A 483 -17.90 57.88 29.15
CA PRO A 483 -18.77 57.24 30.13
C PRO A 483 -20.20 57.03 29.63
N ARG A 484 -20.58 57.57 28.46
CA ARG A 484 -21.96 57.52 27.94
C ARG A 484 -22.48 56.10 27.66
N PRO A 485 -21.72 55.16 27.07
CA PRO A 485 -22.20 53.78 26.84
C PRO A 485 -22.39 52.95 28.12
N TRP A 486 -21.86 53.41 29.25
CA TRP A 486 -21.92 52.70 30.54
C TRP A 486 -23.11 53.13 31.41
N MET A 487 -23.90 54.12 30.97
CA MET A 487 -25.07 54.64 31.70
C MET A 487 -26.42 54.27 31.05
N GLU A 488 -26.43 53.44 30.01
CA GLU A 488 -27.65 52.80 29.48
C GLU A 488 -27.64 51.29 29.78
N VAL A 489 -28.10 50.95 30.99
CA VAL A 489 -28.58 49.61 31.39
C VAL A 489 -29.86 49.79 32.21
#